data_AF-A0AAV1U4B9-F1
#
_entry.id   AF-A0AAV1U4B9-F1
#
_cell.length_a   1.000
_cell.length_b   1.000
_cell.length_c   1.000
_cell.angle_alpha   90.00
_cell.angle_beta   90.00
_cell.angle_gamma   90.00
#
_symmetry.space_group_name_H-M   'P 1'
#
loop_
_entity.id
_entity.type
_entity.pdbx_description
1 polymer ?
#
loop_
_entity_poly.entity_id
_entity_poly.type
_entity_poly.pdbx_seq_one_letter_code
_entity_poly.pdbx_strand_id
1 'polypeptide(L)'
;MDNVEDNVVGDLFRQNGEDNGYDPNDYVQTINVGESMPPFHISVADDDGGIPGSLFACAVWNGARFVAMYFAKHPDLVKGRRIVEFGAASALPSLVALHLGAKVAVMTDYPNELLLENIATNIRRNEHLLGIGRRAVRGHLWGSDTAGLLACLEESPCVKISQSTAAKSTCAVDSIGTRFDVAVVAECLWLHDSHEDLLRSIDSCIAPSAQVYVSFAHHVPGHEQNDLSFFTKAKELYGFIAIYLDTLASPHVYNKDLIVDQYLYVLTRSR
;
A
#
# COMPACT_ATOMS: atom_id res chain seq x y z
N MET A 1 -0.86 30.14 23.06
CA MET A 1 -1.25 30.47 21.68
C MET A 1 -0.65 29.35 20.87
N ASP A 2 -1.41 28.27 20.77
CA ASP A 2 -0.94 27.03 20.18
C ASP A 2 -1.00 27.16 18.67
N ASN A 3 0.14 26.92 18.02
CA ASN A 3 0.26 26.80 16.58
C ASN A 3 -0.51 25.55 16.15
N VAL A 4 -1.73 25.75 15.66
CA VAL A 4 -2.42 24.77 14.84
C VAL A 4 -1.68 24.79 13.49
N GLU A 5 -0.81 23.79 13.27
CA GLU A 5 -0.38 23.48 11.91
C GLU A 5 -1.63 23.12 11.12
N ASP A 6 -1.97 23.96 10.13
CA ASP A 6 -3.04 23.70 9.17
C ASP A 6 -2.73 22.38 8.45
N ASN A 7 -3.42 21.31 8.88
CA ASN A 7 -3.28 19.99 8.29
C ASN A 7 -4.08 19.94 6.98
N VAL A 8 -3.51 20.56 5.93
CA VAL A 8 -4.10 20.68 4.58
C VAL A 8 -4.56 19.32 4.02
N VAL A 9 -3.88 18.24 4.38
CA VAL A 9 -4.22 16.86 3.97
C VAL A 9 -5.46 16.34 4.70
N GLY A 10 -5.63 16.66 5.98
CA GLY A 10 -6.83 16.29 6.75
C GLY A 10 -8.10 16.94 6.21
N ASP A 11 -7.97 18.14 5.64
CA ASP A 11 -9.09 18.88 5.04
C ASP A 11 -9.49 18.33 3.67
N LEU A 12 -8.55 17.71 2.94
CA LEU A 12 -8.80 17.07 1.65
C LEU A 12 -9.73 15.85 1.76
N PHE A 13 -9.71 15.16 2.91
CA PHE A 13 -10.43 13.90 3.16
C PHE A 13 -11.61 14.05 4.14
N ARG A 14 -12.09 15.27 4.39
CA ARG A 14 -13.30 15.45 5.21
C ARG A 14 -14.51 14.86 4.50
N GLN A 15 -15.23 13.97 5.21
CA GLN A 15 -16.53 13.46 4.79
C GLN A 15 -17.57 14.58 4.83
N ASN A 16 -18.28 14.80 3.72
CA ASN A 16 -19.37 15.78 3.62
C ASN A 16 -20.74 15.18 4.02
N GLY A 17 -20.76 14.17 4.89
CA GLY A 17 -21.92 13.83 5.70
C GLY A 17 -23.20 13.39 4.97
N GLU A 18 -23.10 12.69 3.84
CA GLU A 18 -24.29 12.10 3.21
C GLU A 18 -24.08 10.58 3.00
N ASP A 19 -25.04 9.84 3.56
CA ASP A 19 -25.28 8.39 3.59
C ASP A 19 -24.21 7.41 4.12
N ASN A 20 -24.62 6.59 5.10
CA ASN A 20 -23.80 5.57 5.75
C ASN A 20 -24.06 4.18 5.14
N GLY A 21 -24.39 4.13 3.84
CA GLY A 21 -24.96 2.98 3.17
C GLY A 21 -23.97 1.96 2.61
N TYR A 22 -22.67 2.13 2.82
CA TYR A 22 -21.63 1.29 2.20
C TYR A 22 -21.87 -0.22 2.40
N ASP A 23 -22.24 -0.94 1.33
CA ASP A 23 -22.23 -2.40 1.26
C ASP A 23 -21.09 -2.87 0.34
N PRO A 24 -20.09 -3.61 0.87
CA PRO A 24 -19.00 -4.13 0.05
C PRO A 24 -19.44 -5.17 -1.00
N ASN A 25 -20.71 -5.54 -1.07
CA ASN A 25 -21.27 -6.43 -2.08
C ASN A 25 -21.88 -5.72 -3.29
N ASP A 26 -22.07 -4.40 -3.23
CA ASP A 26 -22.73 -3.66 -4.31
C ASP A 26 -21.88 -3.59 -5.59
N TYR A 27 -20.57 -3.40 -5.44
CA TYR A 27 -19.65 -3.26 -6.57
C TYR A 27 -18.47 -4.22 -6.46
N VAL A 28 -18.64 -5.42 -7.01
CA VAL A 28 -17.60 -6.45 -7.07
C VAL A 28 -17.11 -6.65 -8.50
N GLN A 29 -15.81 -6.52 -8.70
CA GLN A 29 -15.13 -6.74 -9.97
C GLN A 29 -14.37 -8.06 -9.93
N THR A 30 -14.48 -8.85 -11.00
CA THR A 30 -13.59 -10.00 -11.25
C THR A 30 -12.35 -9.50 -11.96
N ILE A 31 -11.19 -9.63 -11.32
CA ILE A 31 -9.90 -9.17 -11.83
C ILE A 31 -9.06 -10.38 -12.24
N ASN A 32 -8.75 -10.46 -13.53
CA ASN A 32 -7.78 -11.43 -14.05
C ASN A 32 -6.36 -10.86 -13.92
N VAL A 33 -5.45 -11.64 -13.34
CA VAL A 33 -4.05 -11.24 -13.15
C VAL A 33 -3.15 -12.13 -14.01
N GLY A 34 -2.86 -11.67 -15.22
CA GLY A 34 -2.16 -12.50 -16.22
C GLY A 34 -2.97 -13.74 -16.61
N GLU A 35 -2.30 -14.73 -17.21
CA GLU A 35 -2.95 -15.92 -17.79
C GLU A 35 -3.03 -17.11 -16.82
N SER A 36 -2.14 -17.18 -15.83
CA SER A 36 -1.95 -18.37 -14.98
C SER A 36 -2.51 -18.24 -13.56
N MET A 37 -2.98 -17.05 -13.17
CA MET A 37 -3.55 -16.83 -11.84
C MET A 37 -5.06 -17.08 -11.83
N PRO A 38 -5.62 -17.56 -10.71
CA PRO A 38 -7.06 -17.54 -10.53
C PRO A 38 -7.60 -16.10 -10.54
N PRO A 39 -8.87 -15.90 -10.92
CA PRO A 39 -9.50 -14.59 -10.85
C PRO A 39 -9.68 -14.15 -9.40
N PHE A 40 -9.32 -12.89 -9.11
CA PHE A 40 -9.55 -12.27 -7.80
C PHE A 40 -10.87 -11.48 -7.85
N HIS A 41 -11.65 -11.55 -6.78
CA HIS A 41 -12.92 -10.82 -6.67
C HIS A 41 -12.74 -9.64 -5.71
N ILE A 42 -12.84 -8.43 -6.23
CA ILE A 42 -12.47 -7.21 -5.54
C ILE A 42 -13.68 -6.28 -5.43
N SER A 43 -14.06 -5.89 -4.23
CA SER A 43 -14.90 -4.73 -3.99
C SER A 43 -14.09 -3.45 -3.97
N VAL A 44 -14.74 -2.41 -4.48
CA VAL A 44 -14.27 -1.03 -4.44
C VAL A 44 -15.22 -0.21 -3.57
N ALA A 45 -14.74 0.92 -3.07
CA ALA A 45 -15.60 1.89 -2.39
C ALA A 45 -16.66 2.43 -3.35
N ASP A 46 -17.87 2.71 -2.88
CA ASP A 46 -18.77 3.57 -3.64
C ASP A 46 -18.26 5.02 -3.57
N ASP A 47 -18.63 5.85 -4.54
CA ASP A 47 -18.42 7.31 -4.53
C ASP A 47 -19.64 8.02 -3.92
N ASP A 48 -20.27 7.37 -2.92
CA ASP A 48 -21.50 7.81 -2.25
C ASP A 48 -21.24 8.82 -1.12
N GLY A 49 -19.97 9.11 -0.82
CA GLY A 49 -19.56 10.02 0.25
C GLY A 49 -19.14 9.33 1.55
N GLY A 50 -19.38 8.02 1.70
CA GLY A 50 -18.94 7.24 2.86
C GLY A 50 -17.43 7.14 2.95
N ILE A 51 -16.75 6.98 1.82
CA ILE A 51 -15.29 7.15 1.71
C ILE A 51 -15.04 8.46 0.97
N PRO A 52 -14.20 9.38 1.48
CA PRO A 52 -13.89 10.61 0.77
C PRO A 52 -13.47 10.33 -0.67
N GLY A 53 -14.20 10.85 -1.66
CA GLY A 53 -13.90 10.63 -3.08
C GLY A 53 -12.49 11.08 -3.48
N SER A 54 -11.90 12.00 -2.73
CA SER A 54 -10.49 12.40 -2.83
C SER A 54 -9.49 11.29 -2.52
N LEU A 55 -9.90 10.18 -1.90
CA LEU A 55 -9.08 8.98 -1.72
C LEU A 55 -9.11 8.04 -2.94
N PHE A 56 -10.02 8.26 -3.89
CA PHE A 56 -10.07 7.50 -5.14
C PHE A 56 -10.18 5.97 -4.97
N ALA A 57 -10.79 5.49 -3.87
CA ALA A 57 -10.93 4.07 -3.55
C ALA A 57 -12.03 3.34 -4.37
N CYS A 58 -12.67 4.04 -5.31
CA CYS A 58 -13.78 3.55 -6.13
C CYS A 58 -13.37 2.72 -7.36
N ALA A 59 -12.07 2.47 -7.54
CA ALA A 59 -11.57 1.68 -8.66
C ALA A 59 -10.40 0.76 -8.28
N VAL A 60 -10.23 -0.30 -9.06
CA VAL A 60 -8.99 -1.06 -9.09
C VAL A 60 -8.08 -0.42 -10.13
N TRP A 61 -7.20 0.48 -9.67
CA TRP A 61 -6.32 1.25 -10.54
C TRP A 61 -5.35 0.37 -11.35
N ASN A 62 -5.01 0.82 -12.56
CA ASN A 62 -4.22 0.01 -13.48
C ASN A 62 -2.78 -0.22 -12.97
N GLY A 63 -2.19 0.73 -12.24
CA GLY A 63 -0.89 0.50 -11.59
C GLY A 63 -0.93 -0.63 -10.56
N ALA A 64 -2.03 -0.79 -9.81
CA ALA A 64 -2.21 -1.92 -8.88
C ALA A 64 -2.30 -3.25 -9.64
N ARG A 65 -3.02 -3.27 -10.78
CA ARG A 65 -3.05 -4.43 -11.69
C ARG A 65 -1.67 -4.71 -12.27
N PHE A 66 -0.89 -3.67 -12.60
CA PHE A 66 0.43 -3.82 -13.20
C PHE A 66 1.44 -4.46 -12.23
N VAL A 67 1.49 -3.98 -10.98
CA VAL A 67 2.32 -4.61 -9.93
C VAL A 67 1.89 -6.05 -9.68
N ALA A 68 0.59 -6.32 -9.59
CA ALA A 68 0.05 -7.67 -9.43
C ALA A 68 0.47 -8.61 -10.57
N MET A 69 0.36 -8.17 -11.82
CA MET A 69 0.82 -8.94 -12.99
C MET A 69 2.34 -9.15 -12.98
N TYR A 70 3.10 -8.15 -12.52
CA TYR A 70 4.54 -8.27 -12.40
C TYR A 70 4.94 -9.33 -11.35
N PHE A 71 4.31 -9.35 -10.18
CA PHE A 71 4.50 -10.41 -9.19
C PHE A 71 4.08 -11.78 -9.72
N ALA A 72 2.97 -11.87 -10.44
CA ALA A 72 2.54 -13.13 -11.06
C ALA A 72 3.57 -13.69 -12.05
N LYS A 73 4.26 -12.83 -12.80
CA LYS A 73 5.38 -13.22 -13.68
C LYS A 73 6.66 -13.56 -12.92
N HIS A 74 6.84 -13.02 -11.72
CA HIS A 74 8.08 -13.10 -10.93
C HIS A 74 7.81 -13.48 -9.46
N PRO A 75 7.28 -14.68 -9.18
CA PRO A 75 6.81 -15.05 -7.85
C PRO A 75 7.90 -15.08 -6.78
N ASP A 76 9.16 -15.33 -7.15
CA ASP A 76 10.30 -15.36 -6.23
C ASP A 76 10.59 -14.01 -5.56
N LEU A 77 10.07 -12.90 -6.11
CA LEU A 77 10.18 -11.56 -5.52
C LEU A 77 9.39 -11.44 -4.23
N VAL A 78 8.30 -12.20 -4.10
CA VAL A 78 7.34 -12.08 -2.98
C VAL A 78 7.22 -13.35 -2.14
N LYS A 79 7.60 -14.51 -2.69
CA LYS A 79 7.55 -15.79 -1.98
C LYS A 79 8.39 -15.76 -0.71
N GLY A 80 7.75 -16.07 0.42
CA GLY A 80 8.36 -16.08 1.75
C GLY A 80 8.73 -14.68 2.29
N ARG A 81 8.37 -13.60 1.60
CA ARG A 81 8.71 -12.22 1.99
C ARG A 81 7.66 -11.58 2.88
N ARG A 82 8.07 -10.54 3.62
CA ARG A 82 7.20 -9.64 4.39
C ARG A 82 6.91 -8.41 3.53
N ILE A 83 5.63 -8.13 3.31
CA ILE A 83 5.17 -7.12 2.36
C ILE A 83 4.38 -6.05 3.10
N VAL A 84 4.62 -4.79 2.77
CA VAL A 84 3.76 -3.66 3.14
C VAL A 84 3.24 -2.99 1.88
N GLU A 85 1.97 -2.63 1.86
CA GLU A 85 1.35 -1.88 0.76
C GLU A 85 0.81 -0.55 1.30
N PHE A 86 1.22 0.56 0.69
CA PHE A 86 0.78 1.91 1.03
C PHE A 86 -0.25 2.38 0.00
N GLY A 87 -1.39 2.90 0.47
CA GLY A 87 -2.50 3.27 -0.42
C GLY A 87 -3.12 2.05 -1.08
N ALA A 88 -3.40 1.01 -0.30
CA ALA A 88 -3.78 -0.30 -0.82
C ALA A 88 -5.13 -0.29 -1.57
N ALA A 89 -6.13 0.45 -1.06
CA ALA A 89 -7.52 0.52 -1.52
C ALA A 89 -8.17 -0.85 -1.82
N SER A 90 -7.88 -1.41 -2.99
CA SER A 90 -8.27 -2.77 -3.38
C SER A 90 -7.44 -3.90 -2.76
N ALA A 91 -6.20 -3.60 -2.34
CA ALA A 91 -5.17 -4.54 -1.88
C ALA A 91 -4.77 -5.62 -2.89
N LEU A 92 -5.07 -5.44 -4.19
CA LEU A 92 -4.82 -6.46 -5.22
C LEU A 92 -3.35 -6.94 -5.27
N PRO A 93 -2.32 -6.06 -5.28
CA PRO A 93 -0.91 -6.48 -5.21
C PRO A 93 -0.61 -7.40 -4.03
N SER A 94 -1.07 -7.06 -2.82
CA SER A 94 -0.85 -7.87 -1.62
C SER A 94 -1.59 -9.20 -1.64
N LEU A 95 -2.82 -9.23 -2.17
CA LEU A 95 -3.58 -10.47 -2.33
C LEU A 95 -2.87 -11.44 -3.30
N VAL A 96 -2.37 -10.93 -4.41
CA VAL A 96 -1.57 -11.73 -5.36
C VAL A 96 -0.28 -12.20 -4.71
N ALA A 97 0.40 -11.34 -3.95
CA ALA A 97 1.61 -11.75 -3.27
C ALA A 97 1.38 -12.85 -2.20
N LEU A 98 0.26 -12.77 -1.46
CA LEU A 98 -0.17 -13.82 -0.52
C LEU A 98 -0.51 -15.14 -1.23
N HIS A 99 -1.17 -15.08 -2.40
CA HIS A 99 -1.41 -16.25 -3.24
C HIS A 99 -0.08 -16.90 -3.69
N LEU A 100 0.92 -16.08 -4.03
CA LEU A 100 2.26 -16.51 -4.43
C LEU A 100 3.15 -16.96 -3.25
N GLY A 101 2.62 -16.97 -2.03
CA GLY A 101 3.29 -17.52 -0.85
C GLY A 101 4.10 -16.50 -0.06
N ALA A 102 3.74 -15.21 -0.08
CA ALA A 102 4.29 -14.23 0.87
C ALA A 102 4.12 -14.71 2.33
N LYS A 103 5.11 -14.45 3.18
CA LYS A 103 5.08 -14.83 4.61
C LYS A 103 4.10 -13.96 5.38
N VAL A 104 4.12 -12.65 5.11
CA VAL A 104 3.23 -11.66 5.73
C VAL A 104 2.90 -10.60 4.68
N ALA A 105 1.65 -10.14 4.63
CA ALA A 105 1.28 -8.91 3.94
C ALA A 105 0.52 -7.98 4.90
N VAL A 106 0.95 -6.73 4.97
CA VAL A 106 0.32 -5.65 5.75
C VAL A 106 -0.17 -4.61 4.77
N MET A 107 -1.49 -4.54 4.59
CA MET A 107 -2.14 -3.60 3.69
C MET A 107 -2.56 -2.37 4.47
N THR A 108 -2.11 -1.21 4.01
CA THR A 108 -2.27 0.05 4.72
C THR A 108 -2.88 1.10 3.84
N ASP A 109 -3.74 1.92 4.43
CA ASP A 109 -4.39 3.04 3.77
C ASP A 109 -4.75 4.12 4.79
N TYR A 110 -5.30 5.25 4.32
CA TYR A 110 -5.79 6.32 5.19
C TYR A 110 -6.71 5.75 6.29
N PRO A 111 -6.61 6.23 7.54
CA PRO A 111 -7.37 5.69 8.68
C PRO A 111 -8.87 6.06 8.61
N ASN A 112 -9.56 5.51 7.62
CA ASN A 112 -11.00 5.57 7.42
C ASN A 112 -11.57 4.16 7.60
N GLU A 113 -12.53 3.99 8.52
CA GLU A 113 -13.03 2.67 8.92
C GLU A 113 -13.65 1.90 7.75
N LEU A 114 -14.39 2.56 6.86
CA LEU A 114 -15.03 1.93 5.70
C LEU A 114 -14.00 1.45 4.69
N LEU A 115 -12.96 2.26 4.43
CA LEU A 115 -11.88 1.89 3.53
C LEU A 115 -11.11 0.66 4.04
N LEU A 116 -10.81 0.64 5.34
CA LEU A 116 -10.12 -0.50 5.97
C LEU A 116 -11.01 -1.75 5.99
N GLU A 117 -12.32 -1.61 6.21
CA GLU A 117 -13.27 -2.72 6.13
C GLU A 117 -13.44 -3.24 4.69
N ASN A 118 -13.37 -2.38 3.66
CA ASN A 118 -13.33 -2.84 2.26
C ASN A 118 -12.12 -3.72 2.00
N ILE A 119 -10.92 -3.28 2.44
CA ILE A 119 -9.69 -4.07 2.32
C ILE A 119 -9.85 -5.41 3.05
N ALA A 120 -10.37 -5.40 4.28
CA ALA A 120 -10.62 -6.62 5.05
C ALA A 120 -11.63 -7.55 4.36
N THR A 121 -12.63 -7.00 3.68
CA THR A 121 -13.61 -7.75 2.89
C THR A 121 -12.98 -8.38 1.65
N ASN A 122 -12.12 -7.66 0.94
CA ASN A 122 -11.35 -8.19 -0.18
C ASN A 122 -10.47 -9.38 0.21
N ILE A 123 -9.87 -9.34 1.39
CA ILE A 123 -9.12 -10.47 1.94
C ILE A 123 -10.03 -11.69 2.15
N ARG A 124 -11.15 -11.51 2.87
CA ARG A 124 -12.10 -12.60 3.17
C ARG A 124 -12.66 -13.23 1.91
N ARG A 125 -13.06 -12.40 0.93
CA ARG A 125 -13.64 -12.85 -0.34
C ARG A 125 -12.68 -13.74 -1.14
N ASN A 126 -11.38 -13.47 -1.06
CA ASN A 126 -10.36 -14.23 -1.77
C ASN A 126 -9.66 -15.28 -0.89
N GLU A 127 -10.09 -15.50 0.36
CA GLU A 127 -9.35 -16.30 1.33
C GLU A 127 -8.98 -17.70 0.83
N HIS A 128 -9.88 -18.34 0.08
CA HIS A 128 -9.68 -19.66 -0.52
C HIS A 128 -8.55 -19.72 -1.57
N LEU A 129 -8.12 -18.57 -2.11
CA LEU A 129 -6.99 -18.46 -3.04
C LEU A 129 -5.67 -18.19 -2.31
N LEU A 130 -5.71 -17.66 -1.09
CA LEU A 130 -4.53 -17.12 -0.42
C LEU A 130 -3.74 -18.25 0.28
N GLY A 131 -2.41 -18.13 0.30
CA GLY A 131 -1.55 -19.04 1.05
C GLY A 131 -1.68 -18.89 2.58
N ILE A 132 -0.85 -19.63 3.32
CA ILE A 132 -0.80 -19.59 4.80
C ILE A 132 -0.17 -18.31 5.39
N GLY A 133 0.19 -17.35 4.53
CA GLY A 133 0.82 -16.10 4.93
C GLY A 133 -0.07 -15.29 5.88
N ARG A 134 0.55 -14.64 6.88
CA ARG A 134 -0.19 -13.74 7.78
C ARG A 134 -0.64 -12.51 7.02
N ARG A 135 -1.80 -11.98 7.39
CA ARG A 135 -2.44 -10.83 6.72
C ARG A 135 -2.93 -9.84 7.78
N ALA A 136 -2.68 -8.56 7.56
CA ALA A 136 -3.16 -7.50 8.44
C ALA A 136 -3.58 -6.28 7.63
N VAL A 137 -4.62 -5.60 8.12
CA VAL A 137 -5.08 -4.30 7.61
C VAL A 137 -4.84 -3.26 8.69
N ARG A 138 -4.26 -2.11 8.31
CA ARG A 138 -3.96 -1.02 9.25
C ARG A 138 -4.25 0.34 8.62
N GLY A 139 -4.94 1.19 9.37
CA GLY A 139 -4.96 2.62 9.07
C GLY A 139 -3.57 3.19 9.29
N HIS A 140 -3.07 3.94 8.31
CA HIS A 140 -1.76 4.57 8.32
C HIS A 140 -1.81 5.88 7.53
N LEU A 141 -1.69 7.00 8.25
CA LEU A 141 -1.46 8.29 7.62
C LEU A 141 0.02 8.37 7.20
N TRP A 142 0.30 8.67 5.93
CA TRP A 142 1.68 8.81 5.47
C TRP A 142 2.42 9.87 6.29
N GLY A 143 3.70 9.64 6.54
CA GLY A 143 4.55 10.50 7.37
C GLY A 143 4.39 10.30 8.88
N SER A 144 3.34 9.61 9.33
CA SER A 144 3.14 9.25 10.74
C SER A 144 3.97 8.04 11.18
N ASP A 145 3.98 7.77 12.48
CA ASP A 145 4.74 6.66 13.10
C ASP A 145 4.34 5.29 12.53
N THR A 146 5.34 4.44 12.26
CA THR A 146 5.15 3.11 11.65
C THR A 146 5.24 1.95 12.62
N ALA A 147 5.28 2.19 13.95
CA ALA A 147 5.38 1.11 14.93
C ALA A 147 4.19 0.14 14.85
N GLY A 148 2.98 0.65 14.55
CA GLY A 148 1.80 -0.19 14.34
C GLY A 148 1.92 -1.15 13.15
N LEU A 149 2.66 -0.75 12.11
CA LEU A 149 2.96 -1.61 10.95
C LEU A 149 4.00 -2.66 11.31
N LEU A 150 5.08 -2.26 11.99
CA LEU A 150 6.15 -3.14 12.43
C LEU A 150 5.67 -4.18 13.47
N ALA A 151 4.77 -3.80 14.36
CA ALA A 151 4.15 -4.72 15.32
C ALA A 151 3.39 -5.87 14.63
N CYS A 152 2.91 -5.67 13.40
CA CYS A 152 2.30 -6.74 12.62
C CYS A 152 3.31 -7.80 12.17
N LEU A 153 4.62 -7.52 12.23
CA LEU A 153 5.66 -8.46 11.86
C LEU A 153 6.13 -9.33 13.02
N GLU A 154 5.91 -8.90 14.26
CA GLU A 154 6.18 -9.70 15.44
C GLU A 154 5.32 -10.97 15.40
N GLU A 155 5.96 -12.14 15.43
CA GLU A 155 5.25 -13.38 15.70
C GLU A 155 4.78 -13.31 17.15
N SER A 156 3.49 -13.49 17.42
CA SER A 156 2.95 -13.47 18.78
C SER A 156 3.87 -14.32 19.68
N PRO A 157 4.37 -13.80 20.81
CA PRO A 157 5.21 -14.59 21.67
C PRO A 157 4.39 -15.80 22.11
N CYS A 158 4.96 -17.00 21.95
CA CYS A 158 4.78 -18.07 22.92
C CYS A 158 4.55 -17.43 24.29
N VAL A 159 3.42 -17.77 24.94
CA VAL A 159 3.03 -17.27 26.25
C VAL A 159 4.21 -17.43 27.20
N LYS A 160 5.00 -16.37 27.35
CA LYS A 160 6.01 -16.30 28.41
C LYS A 160 5.21 -16.02 29.68
N ILE A 161 4.81 -17.10 30.34
CA ILE A 161 4.45 -17.02 31.76
C ILE A 161 5.72 -16.56 32.46
N SER A 162 5.79 -15.29 32.84
CA SER A 162 6.74 -14.84 33.84
C SER A 162 6.03 -13.89 34.79
N GLN A 163 5.91 -14.37 36.02
CA GLN A 163 5.51 -13.61 37.19
C GLN A 163 6.28 -12.29 37.27
N SER A 164 5.57 -11.28 37.76
CA SER A 164 6.06 -9.95 38.05
C SER A 164 7.35 -9.96 38.88
N THR A 165 8.31 -9.10 38.51
CA THR A 165 8.88 -8.11 39.44
C THR A 165 9.52 -6.99 38.64
N ALA A 166 9.25 -5.76 39.08
CA ALA A 166 9.70 -4.53 38.47
C ALA A 166 11.23 -4.37 38.53
N ALA A 167 11.83 -4.05 37.39
CA ALA A 167 13.11 -3.35 37.31
C ALA A 167 13.11 -2.44 36.07
N LYS A 168 13.21 -1.13 36.31
CA LYS A 168 13.52 -0.13 35.27
C LYS A 168 14.90 -0.45 34.72
N SER A 169 14.94 -1.04 33.53
CA SER A 169 16.17 -1.22 32.76
C SER A 169 16.17 -0.21 31.61
N THR A 170 16.84 0.92 31.83
CA THR A 170 17.28 1.79 30.73
C THR A 170 18.38 1.06 29.98
N CYS A 171 18.01 0.33 28.94
CA CYS A 171 18.91 -0.15 27.92
C CYS A 171 18.33 0.27 26.59
N ALA A 172 18.96 1.25 25.93
CA ALA A 172 18.84 1.41 24.50
C ALA A 172 19.32 0.09 23.88
N VAL A 173 18.38 -0.69 23.37
CA VAL A 173 18.67 -1.89 22.61
C VAL A 173 18.37 -1.54 21.16
N ASP A 174 19.42 -1.41 20.36
CA ASP A 174 19.39 -1.45 18.90
C ASP A 174 18.94 -2.85 18.43
N SER A 175 17.76 -3.30 18.84
CA SER A 175 17.08 -4.35 18.12
C SER A 175 16.50 -3.67 16.89
N ILE A 176 17.25 -3.68 15.78
CA ILE A 176 16.67 -3.44 14.46
C ILE A 176 15.58 -4.51 14.33
N GLY A 177 14.35 -4.12 14.67
CA GLY A 177 13.19 -5.00 14.69
C GLY A 177 13.00 -5.64 13.32
N THR A 178 12.17 -6.67 13.26
CA THR A 178 11.81 -7.27 11.98
C THR A 178 11.20 -6.18 11.07
N ARG A 179 11.72 -6.04 9.83
CA ARG A 179 11.28 -5.05 8.83
C ARG A 179 10.71 -5.70 7.58
N PHE A 180 10.02 -4.93 6.75
CA PHE A 180 9.47 -5.40 5.47
C PHE A 180 10.57 -5.62 4.43
N ASP A 181 10.43 -6.68 3.62
CA ASP A 181 11.36 -7.00 2.52
C ASP A 181 10.91 -6.38 1.20
N VAL A 182 9.61 -6.15 1.06
CA VAL A 182 8.98 -5.57 -0.12
C VAL A 182 7.99 -4.51 0.32
N ALA A 183 8.02 -3.35 -0.34
CA ALA A 183 6.97 -2.35 -0.24
C ALA A 183 6.30 -2.15 -1.61
N VAL A 184 5.00 -1.86 -1.61
CA VAL A 184 4.22 -1.55 -2.81
C VAL A 184 3.62 -0.17 -2.68
N VAL A 185 3.75 0.61 -3.74
CA VAL A 185 3.14 1.95 -3.93
C VAL A 185 2.53 1.96 -5.32
N ALA A 186 1.21 1.78 -5.42
CA ALA A 186 0.51 1.77 -6.69
C ALA A 186 -0.43 2.97 -6.76
N GLU A 187 -0.22 3.84 -7.75
CA GLU A 187 -1.14 4.94 -8.10
C GLU A 187 -1.28 6.01 -7.01
N CYS A 188 -0.17 6.26 -6.30
CA CYS A 188 -0.09 7.24 -5.20
C CYS A 188 0.63 8.54 -5.57
N LEU A 189 1.31 8.60 -6.72
CA LEU A 189 2.20 9.73 -7.06
C LEU A 189 1.48 11.01 -7.52
N TRP A 190 0.16 10.97 -7.68
CA TRP A 190 -0.62 12.16 -8.00
C TRP A 190 -0.75 13.13 -6.81
N LEU A 191 -0.54 12.64 -5.58
CA LEU A 191 -0.62 13.45 -4.35
C LEU A 191 0.77 14.02 -4.01
N HIS A 192 1.21 14.98 -4.83
CA HIS A 192 2.59 15.52 -4.83
C HIS A 192 3.07 16.01 -3.47
N ASP A 193 2.20 16.69 -2.72
CA ASP A 193 2.53 17.27 -1.42
C ASP A 193 2.84 16.20 -0.36
N SER A 194 2.34 14.97 -0.54
CA SER A 194 2.56 13.87 0.40
C SER A 194 3.72 12.94 0.02
N HIS A 195 4.49 13.26 -1.04
CA HIS A 195 5.63 12.43 -1.47
C HIS A 195 6.66 12.21 -0.37
N GLU A 196 7.01 13.24 0.40
CA GLU A 196 8.02 13.13 1.46
C GLU A 196 7.51 12.33 2.65
N ASP A 197 6.24 12.51 3.00
CA ASP A 197 5.59 11.75 4.07
C ASP A 197 5.45 10.26 3.70
N LEU A 198 5.08 9.96 2.46
CA LEU A 198 5.05 8.59 1.94
C LEU A 198 6.45 7.95 2.00
N LEU A 199 7.48 8.65 1.51
CA LEU A 199 8.87 8.17 1.56
C LEU A 199 9.36 7.96 3.00
N ARG A 200 8.99 8.86 3.93
CA ARG A 200 9.33 8.72 5.36
C ARG A 200 8.73 7.43 5.94
N SER A 201 7.47 7.15 5.66
CA SER A 201 6.82 5.91 6.11
C SER A 201 7.48 4.67 5.50
N ILE A 202 7.77 4.69 4.20
CA ILE A 202 8.48 3.60 3.52
C ILE A 202 9.84 3.33 4.19
N ASP A 203 10.71 4.33 4.28
CA ASP A 203 12.06 4.17 4.84
C ASP A 203 12.05 3.66 6.28
N SER A 204 11.16 4.20 7.11
CA SER A 204 11.11 3.87 8.55
C SER A 204 10.78 2.40 8.84
N CYS A 205 10.19 1.68 7.88
CA CYS A 205 9.63 0.34 8.11
C CYS A 205 10.25 -0.78 7.24
N ILE A 206 11.01 -0.46 6.19
CA ILE A 206 11.61 -1.46 5.30
C ILE A 206 13.03 -1.86 5.71
N ALA A 207 13.45 -3.07 5.33
CA ALA A 207 14.83 -3.53 5.51
C ALA A 207 15.78 -2.79 4.56
N PRO A 208 17.09 -2.65 4.89
CA PRO A 208 18.07 -2.03 3.99
C PRO A 208 18.16 -2.67 2.60
N SER A 209 17.89 -3.98 2.50
CA SER A 209 17.88 -4.75 1.26
C SER A 209 16.50 -4.83 0.59
N ALA A 210 15.50 -4.10 1.10
CA ALA A 210 14.14 -4.17 0.59
C ALA A 210 14.01 -3.55 -0.80
N GLN A 211 12.99 -3.99 -1.51
CA GLN A 211 12.62 -3.45 -2.82
C GLN A 211 11.26 -2.76 -2.71
N VAL A 212 11.15 -1.54 -3.24
CA VAL A 212 9.89 -0.79 -3.28
C VAL A 212 9.38 -0.77 -4.71
N TYR A 213 8.28 -1.44 -4.99
CA TYR A 213 7.66 -1.43 -6.31
C TYR A 213 6.69 -0.25 -6.41
N VAL A 214 6.97 0.63 -7.36
CA VAL A 214 6.23 1.87 -7.57
C VAL A 214 5.62 1.84 -8.95
N SER A 215 4.28 1.90 -9.04
CA SER A 215 3.58 2.03 -10.32
C SER A 215 2.69 3.26 -10.32
N PHE A 216 2.67 3.97 -11.45
CA PHE A 216 1.92 5.22 -11.61
C PHE A 216 1.68 5.53 -13.09
N ALA A 217 0.64 6.32 -13.36
CA ALA A 217 0.46 7.06 -14.60
C ALA A 217 0.46 8.57 -14.32
N HIS A 218 0.71 9.35 -15.37
CA HIS A 218 0.55 10.80 -15.34
C HIS A 218 -0.93 11.16 -15.45
N HIS A 219 -1.59 11.34 -14.31
CA HIS A 219 -3.04 11.64 -14.24
C HIS A 219 -3.35 13.13 -14.36
N VAL A 220 -2.39 14.01 -14.06
CA VAL A 220 -2.58 15.46 -14.05
C VAL A 220 -1.73 16.09 -15.17
N PRO A 221 -2.32 16.45 -16.32
CA PRO A 221 -1.59 17.01 -17.45
C PRO A 221 -0.78 18.26 -17.05
N GLY A 222 0.50 18.31 -17.44
CA GLY A 222 1.42 19.41 -17.13
C GLY A 222 2.08 19.31 -15.75
N HIS A 223 1.77 18.29 -14.95
CA HIS A 223 2.38 18.02 -13.65
C HIS A 223 3.28 16.78 -13.65
N GLU A 224 3.71 16.31 -14.83
CA GLU A 224 4.51 15.09 -14.96
C GLU A 224 5.82 15.18 -14.17
N GLN A 225 6.43 16.38 -14.12
CA GLN A 225 7.63 16.62 -13.31
C GLN A 225 7.36 16.57 -11.81
N ASN A 226 6.15 16.89 -11.37
CA ASN A 226 5.76 16.77 -9.97
C ASN A 226 5.61 15.29 -9.60
N ASP A 227 5.02 14.46 -10.46
CA ASP A 227 4.98 12.99 -10.25
C ASP A 227 6.41 12.44 -10.14
N LEU A 228 7.27 12.79 -11.10
CA LEU A 228 8.67 12.34 -11.15
C LEU A 228 9.53 12.88 -10.00
N SER A 229 9.12 13.97 -9.36
CA SER A 229 9.80 14.52 -8.17
C SER A 229 9.89 13.50 -7.04
N PHE A 230 8.97 12.53 -6.97
CA PHE A 230 9.04 11.43 -6.00
C PHE A 230 10.38 10.70 -6.07
N PHE A 231 10.87 10.38 -7.28
CA PHE A 231 12.13 9.66 -7.47
C PHE A 231 13.35 10.51 -7.11
N THR A 232 13.30 11.81 -7.42
CA THR A 232 14.34 12.76 -7.01
C THR A 232 14.43 12.85 -5.49
N LYS A 233 13.29 13.04 -4.81
CA LYS A 233 13.20 13.07 -3.34
C LYS A 233 13.63 11.74 -2.71
N ALA A 234 13.23 10.61 -3.27
CA ALA A 234 13.62 9.29 -2.78
C ALA A 234 15.16 9.10 -2.79
N LYS A 235 15.83 9.59 -3.83
CA LYS A 235 17.28 9.58 -3.94
C LYS A 235 17.95 10.53 -2.97
N GLU A 236 17.51 11.79 -2.95
CA GLU A 236 18.17 12.85 -2.19
C GLU A 236 17.99 12.69 -0.68
N LEU A 237 16.81 12.28 -0.23
CA LEU A 237 16.48 12.18 1.20
C LEU A 237 16.85 10.83 1.81
N TYR A 238 16.75 9.74 1.03
CA TYR A 238 16.81 8.36 1.57
C TYR A 238 17.77 7.43 0.81
N GLY A 239 18.51 7.95 -0.18
CA GLY A 239 19.53 7.19 -0.92
C GLY A 239 18.96 6.09 -1.83
N PHE A 240 17.68 6.17 -2.21
CA PHE A 240 17.12 5.21 -3.16
C PHE A 240 17.63 5.43 -4.59
N ILE A 241 17.79 4.34 -5.31
CA ILE A 241 18.02 4.30 -6.75
C ILE A 241 16.74 3.76 -7.39
N ALA A 242 16.13 4.58 -8.24
CA ALA A 242 14.99 4.18 -9.06
C ALA A 242 15.47 3.44 -10.31
N ILE A 243 14.97 2.23 -10.52
CA ILE A 243 15.25 1.39 -11.68
C ILE A 243 13.93 1.21 -12.42
N TYR A 244 13.87 1.68 -13.66
CA TYR A 244 12.75 1.41 -14.55
C TYR A 244 12.67 -0.09 -14.85
N LEU A 245 11.48 -0.67 -14.70
CA LEU A 245 11.23 -2.08 -14.99
C LEU A 245 10.50 -2.27 -16.31
N ASP A 246 9.34 -1.63 -16.47
CA ASP A 246 8.47 -1.85 -17.62
C ASP A 246 7.40 -0.73 -17.76
N THR A 247 6.75 -0.67 -18.92
CA THR A 247 5.61 0.21 -19.20
C THR A 247 4.47 -0.62 -19.80
N LEU A 248 3.27 -0.39 -19.31
CA LEU A 248 2.06 -1.02 -19.81
C LEU A 248 1.08 0.05 -20.31
N ALA A 249 0.84 0.07 -21.62
CA ALA A 249 -0.27 0.83 -22.18
C ALA A 249 -1.60 0.18 -21.75
N SER A 250 -2.49 0.97 -21.13
CA SER A 250 -3.77 0.48 -20.62
C SER A 250 -4.89 1.50 -20.83
N PRO A 251 -6.14 1.07 -21.01
CA PRO A 251 -7.28 2.00 -21.04
C PRO A 251 -7.39 2.77 -19.73
N HIS A 252 -7.61 4.08 -19.80
CA HIS A 252 -7.79 4.92 -18.63
C HIS A 252 -9.01 4.47 -17.83
N VAL A 253 -8.90 4.49 -16.50
CA VAL A 253 -9.90 3.88 -15.59
C VAL A 253 -11.31 4.48 -15.77
N TYR A 254 -11.40 5.75 -16.13
CA TYR A 254 -12.66 6.45 -16.40
C TYR A 254 -12.95 6.69 -17.89
N ASN A 255 -12.02 6.33 -18.79
CA ASN A 255 -12.21 6.50 -20.23
C ASN A 255 -11.49 5.38 -20.99
N LYS A 256 -12.24 4.33 -21.33
CA LYS A 256 -11.68 3.14 -21.99
C LYS A 256 -11.14 3.41 -23.41
N ASP A 257 -11.53 4.51 -24.04
CA ASP A 257 -11.06 4.88 -25.39
C ASP A 257 -9.76 5.69 -25.35
N LEU A 258 -9.38 6.18 -24.16
CA LEU A 258 -8.10 6.81 -23.90
C LEU A 258 -7.11 5.76 -23.38
N ILE A 259 -5.99 5.59 -24.10
CA ILE A 259 -4.89 4.74 -23.63
C ILE A 259 -3.87 5.60 -22.89
N VAL A 260 -3.48 5.15 -21.70
CA VAL A 260 -2.45 5.78 -20.87
C VAL A 260 -1.33 4.78 -20.58
N ASP A 261 -0.11 5.29 -20.57
CA ASP A 261 1.05 4.52 -20.15
C ASP A 261 1.07 4.41 -18.63
N GLN A 262 1.18 3.18 -18.15
CA GLN A 262 1.42 2.86 -16.75
C GLN A 262 2.87 2.47 -16.59
N TYR A 263 3.60 3.19 -15.76
CA TYR A 263 5.02 2.93 -15.52
C TYR A 263 5.19 2.03 -14.31
N LEU A 264 6.23 1.19 -14.33
CA LEU A 264 6.66 0.40 -13.18
C LEU A 264 8.15 0.61 -12.92
N TYR A 265 8.46 1.00 -11.69
CA TYR A 265 9.81 1.17 -11.18
C TYR A 265 10.00 0.30 -9.94
N VAL A 266 11.27 -0.04 -9.67
CA VAL A 266 11.69 -0.54 -8.36
C VAL A 266 12.70 0.42 -7.74
N LEU A 267 12.48 0.80 -6.49
CA LEU A 267 13.46 1.51 -5.69
C LEU A 267 14.29 0.50 -4.90
N THR A 268 15.61 0.70 -4.93
CA THR A 268 16.58 -0.10 -4.17
C THR A 268 17.61 0.80 -3.52
N ARG A 269 18.35 0.32 -2.52
CA ARG A 269 19.54 1.00 -2.00
C ARG A 269 20.80 0.40 -2.61
N SER A 270 21.81 1.24 -2.81
CA SER A 270 23.17 0.78 -3.10
C SER A 270 23.60 -0.20 -2.01
N ARG A 271 24.11 -1.37 -2.41
CA ARG A 271 24.75 -2.31 -1.47
C ARG A 271 26.09 -1.78 -0.97
#